data_AF-V5SDV7-F1
#
_entry.id   AF-V5SDV7-F1
#
_cell.length_a   1.000
_cell.length_b   1.000
_cell.length_c   1.000
_cell.angle_alpha   90.00
_cell.angle_beta   90.00
_cell.angle_gamma   90.00
#
_symmetry.space_group_name_H-M   'P 1'
#
loop_
_entity.id
_entity.type
_entity.pdbx_description
1 polymer ?
#
loop_
_entity_poly.entity_id
_entity_poly.type
_entity_poly.pdbx_seq_one_letter_code
_entity_poly.pdbx_strand_id
1 'polypeptide(L)'
;MSLFRIAIVLSLGVAVMPSDRAQQEELYTRAASAAHWTMTFCDRNGRTCEVSAGLWDAFLKKAEFAGKLVYDVALHTAGPEDTSLKAIPASSEGRGTLSPRDLEPDWRGAPQEHGI
;
A
#
# COMPACT_ATOMS: atom_id res chain seq x y z
N MET A 1 -16.04 -1.64 -6.19
CA MET A 1 -15.31 -1.37 -7.46
C MET A 1 -13.79 -1.53 -7.36
N SER A 2 -13.12 -1.17 -6.25
CA SER A 2 -11.63 -1.24 -6.18
C SER A 2 -11.08 -2.68 -6.09
N LEU A 3 -11.66 -3.55 -5.25
CA LEU A 3 -11.20 -4.94 -5.09
C LEU A 3 -11.25 -5.75 -6.38
N PHE A 4 -12.30 -5.56 -7.18
CA PHE A 4 -12.42 -6.23 -8.48
C PHE A 4 -11.31 -5.81 -9.45
N ARG A 5 -10.91 -4.53 -9.45
CA ARG A 5 -9.79 -4.05 -10.27
C ARG A 5 -8.47 -4.66 -9.79
N ILE A 6 -8.26 -4.74 -8.48
CA ILE A 6 -7.07 -5.37 -7.89
C ILE A 6 -7.02 -6.85 -8.28
N ALA A 7 -8.14 -7.56 -8.16
CA ALA A 7 -8.23 -8.96 -8.56
C ALA A 7 -7.90 -9.15 -10.05
N ILE A 8 -8.44 -8.32 -10.95
CA ILE A 8 -8.12 -8.36 -12.38
C ILE A 8 -6.62 -8.18 -12.62
N VAL A 9 -5.99 -7.17 -12.00
CA VAL A 9 -4.57 -6.88 -12.19
C VAL A 9 -3.71 -8.04 -11.68
N LEU A 10 -4.04 -8.59 -10.51
CA LEU A 10 -3.36 -9.75 -9.94
C LEU A 10 -3.51 -10.98 -10.84
N SER A 11 -4.72 -11.29 -11.29
CA SER A 11 -4.98 -12.41 -12.18
C SER A 11 -4.23 -12.26 -13.51
N LEU A 12 -4.15 -11.05 -14.07
CA LEU A 12 -3.39 -10.79 -15.28
C LEU A 12 -1.89 -11.04 -15.06
N GLY A 13 -1.35 -10.59 -13.91
CA GLY A 13 0.05 -10.85 -13.55
C GLY A 13 0.37 -12.34 -13.45
N VAL A 14 -0.52 -13.12 -12.83
CA VAL A 14 -0.37 -14.59 -12.74
C VAL A 14 -0.52 -15.24 -14.11
N ALA A 15 -1.47 -14.81 -14.94
CA ALA A 15 -1.72 -15.40 -16.26
C ALA A 15 -0.54 -15.21 -17.23
N VAL A 16 0.24 -14.13 -17.08
CA VAL A 16 1.44 -13.88 -17.90
C VAL A 16 2.66 -14.68 -17.41
N MET A 17 2.63 -15.21 -16.19
CA MET A 17 3.77 -15.94 -15.63
C MET A 17 3.94 -17.30 -16.32
N PRO A 18 5.13 -17.62 -16.86
CA PRO A 18 5.36 -18.88 -17.55
C PRO A 18 5.28 -20.07 -16.57
N SER A 19 4.41 -21.02 -16.87
CA SER A 19 4.24 -22.26 -16.10
C SER A 19 5.14 -23.40 -16.58
N ASP A 20 5.62 -23.33 -17.83
CA ASP A 20 6.49 -24.34 -18.44
C ASP A 20 7.97 -24.10 -18.10
N ARG A 21 8.72 -25.19 -17.85
CA ARG A 21 10.13 -25.09 -17.44
C ARG A 21 11.03 -24.48 -18.51
N ALA A 22 10.82 -24.77 -19.79
CA ALA A 22 11.63 -24.21 -20.86
C ALA A 22 11.43 -22.69 -20.96
N GLN A 23 10.18 -22.23 -20.81
CA GLN A 23 9.88 -20.79 -20.79
C GLN A 23 10.43 -20.09 -19.53
N GLN A 24 10.47 -20.79 -18.39
CA GLN A 24 11.11 -20.27 -17.18
C GLN A 24 12.62 -20.10 -17.36
N GLU A 25 13.31 -21.07 -17.96
CA GLU A 25 14.75 -20.96 -18.27
C GLU A 25 15.05 -19.80 -19.22
N GLU A 26 14.21 -19.59 -20.23
CA GLU A 26 14.32 -18.44 -21.11
C GLU A 26 14.12 -17.12 -20.35
N LEU A 27 13.11 -17.06 -19.47
CA LEU A 27 12.88 -15.89 -18.63
C LEU A 27 14.07 -15.61 -17.70
N TYR A 28 14.66 -16.64 -17.09
CA TYR A 28 15.87 -16.50 -16.28
C TYR A 28 17.05 -15.98 -17.08
N THR A 29 17.24 -16.48 -18.30
CA THR A 29 18.31 -16.02 -19.19
C THR A 29 18.15 -14.55 -19.57
N ARG A 30 16.91 -14.13 -19.87
CA ARG A 30 16.58 -12.73 -20.15
C ARG A 30 16.73 -11.83 -18.91
N ALA A 31 16.35 -12.33 -17.73
CA ALA A 31 16.55 -11.61 -16.48
C ALA A 31 18.03 -11.43 -16.16
N ALA A 32 18.85 -12.47 -16.37
CA ALA A 32 20.29 -12.42 -16.18
C ALA A 32 20.95 -11.41 -17.12
N SER A 33 20.56 -11.38 -18.41
CA SER A 33 21.09 -10.41 -19.36
C SER A 33 20.68 -8.97 -19.02
N ALA A 34 19.43 -8.76 -18.60
CA ALA A 34 18.96 -7.45 -18.13
C ALA A 34 19.72 -6.97 -16.88
N ALA A 35 19.99 -7.87 -15.93
CA ALA A 35 20.81 -7.57 -14.76
C ALA A 35 22.23 -7.15 -15.17
N HIS A 36 22.85 -7.87 -16.09
CA HIS A 36 24.18 -7.54 -16.60
C HIS A 36 24.23 -6.14 -17.26
N TRP A 37 23.22 -5.80 -18.07
CA TRP A 37 23.10 -4.47 -18.67
C TRP A 37 22.87 -3.39 -17.62
N THR A 38 22.09 -3.68 -16.58
CA THR A 38 21.83 -2.73 -15.48
C THR A 38 23.12 -2.44 -14.72
N MET A 39 23.95 -3.46 -14.43
CA MET A 39 25.25 -3.26 -13.80
C MET A 39 26.16 -2.37 -14.66
N THR A 40 26.26 -2.66 -15.95
CA THR A 40 27.07 -1.86 -16.88
C THR A 40 26.54 -0.42 -17.02
N PHE A 41 25.22 -0.23 -16.94
CA PHE A 41 24.60 1.09 -16.92
C PHE A 41 24.97 1.85 -15.64
N CYS A 42 24.96 1.19 -14.48
CA CYS A 42 25.35 1.79 -13.20
C CYS A 42 26.81 2.21 -13.19
N ASP A 43 27.72 1.42 -13.76
CA ASP A 43 29.14 1.79 -13.88
C ASP A 43 29.30 3.12 -14.64
N ARG A 44 28.44 3.37 -15.64
CA ARG A 44 28.46 4.60 -16.45
C ARG A 44 27.62 5.74 -15.88
N ASN A 45 26.66 5.45 -15.00
CA ASN A 45 25.66 6.39 -14.50
C ASN A 45 25.47 6.25 -12.98
N GLY A 46 26.57 6.30 -12.23
CA GLY A 46 26.58 6.01 -10.79
C GLY A 46 25.54 6.80 -9.98
N ARG A 47 25.43 8.11 -10.21
CA ARG A 47 24.44 8.96 -9.51
C ARG A 47 23.00 8.51 -9.75
N THR A 48 22.65 8.14 -10.98
CA THR A 48 21.29 7.68 -11.31
C THR A 48 20.99 6.36 -10.61
N CYS A 49 21.96 5.44 -10.56
CA CYS A 49 21.81 4.19 -9.83
C CYS A 49 21.72 4.37 -8.32
N GLU A 50 22.46 5.32 -7.73
CA GLU A 50 22.37 5.59 -6.30
C GLU A 50 20.96 6.10 -5.90
N VAL A 51 20.42 7.05 -6.67
CA VAL A 51 19.07 7.56 -6.45
C VAL A 51 18.02 6.46 -6.65
N SER A 52 18.12 5.69 -7.74
CA SER A 52 17.15 4.62 -8.02
C SER A 52 17.22 3.49 -6.99
N ALA A 53 18.42 3.14 -6.50
CA ALA A 53 18.59 2.15 -5.44
C ALA A 53 17.89 2.58 -4.14
N GLY A 54 17.99 3.85 -3.76
CA GLY A 54 17.26 4.38 -2.60
C GLY A 54 15.73 4.30 -2.76
N LEU A 55 15.22 4.61 -3.95
CA LEU A 55 13.78 4.49 -4.25
C LEU A 55 13.32 3.03 -4.25
N TRP A 56 14.14 2.13 -4.79
CA TRP A 56 13.87 0.68 -4.82
C TRP A 56 13.82 0.09 -3.41
N ASP A 57 14.77 0.43 -2.55
CA ASP A 57 14.79 -0.01 -1.15
C ASP A 57 13.54 0.47 -0.39
N ALA A 58 13.15 1.74 -0.55
CA ALA A 58 11.92 2.26 0.04
C ALA A 58 10.66 1.54 -0.47
N PHE A 59 10.63 1.22 -1.77
CA PHE A 59 9.55 0.42 -2.35
C PHE A 59 9.48 -0.98 -1.75
N LEU A 60 10.61 -1.69 -1.62
CA LEU A 60 10.67 -3.02 -1.03
C LEU A 60 10.18 -3.04 0.41
N LYS A 61 10.58 -2.07 1.24
CA LYS A 61 10.10 -1.93 2.62
C LYS A 61 8.59 -1.75 2.70
N LYS A 62 8.01 -0.95 1.79
CA LYS A 62 6.55 -0.77 1.70
C LYS A 62 5.85 -2.03 1.23
N ALA A 63 6.43 -2.74 0.25
CA ALA A 63 5.89 -4.00 -0.25
C ALA A 63 5.91 -5.09 0.83
N GLU A 64 6.99 -5.18 1.62
CA GLU A 64 7.11 -6.11 2.75
C GLU A 64 6.03 -5.85 3.80
N PHE A 65 5.84 -4.59 4.21
CA PHE A 65 4.78 -4.20 5.13
C PHE A 65 3.39 -4.55 4.58
N ALA A 66 3.12 -4.21 3.31
CA ALA A 66 1.85 -4.51 2.68
C ALA A 66 1.59 -6.02 2.60
N GLY A 67 2.61 -6.82 2.28
CA GLY A 67 2.53 -8.28 2.25
C GLY A 67 2.17 -8.87 3.62
N LYS A 68 2.87 -8.43 4.68
CA LYS A 68 2.57 -8.82 6.07
C LYS A 68 1.14 -8.44 6.46
N LEU A 69 0.73 -7.20 6.18
CA LEU A 69 -0.61 -6.72 6.50
C LEU A 69 -1.71 -7.55 5.83
N VAL A 70 -1.58 -7.85 4.53
CA VAL A 70 -2.58 -8.65 3.81
C VAL A 70 -2.65 -10.07 4.39
N TYR A 71 -1.50 -10.66 4.73
CA TYR A 71 -1.43 -11.98 5.35
C TYR A 71 -2.08 -12.00 6.74
N ASP A 72 -1.76 -11.03 7.60
CA ASP A 72 -2.31 -10.90 8.95
C ASP A 72 -3.84 -10.71 8.91
N VAL A 73 -4.34 -9.83 8.03
CA VAL A 73 -5.77 -9.63 7.83
C VAL A 73 -6.43 -10.92 7.35
N ALA A 74 -5.85 -11.63 6.39
CA ALA A 74 -6.40 -12.89 5.89
C ALA A 74 -6.52 -13.93 7.01
N LEU A 75 -5.47 -14.10 7.84
CA LEU A 75 -5.50 -15.01 8.98
C LEU A 75 -6.56 -14.62 10.02
N HIS A 76 -6.69 -13.33 10.35
CA HIS A 76 -7.68 -12.87 11.32
C HIS A 76 -9.12 -12.98 10.81
N THR A 77 -9.35 -12.84 9.51
CA THR A 77 -10.68 -13.00 8.90
C THR A 77 -11.07 -14.46 8.61
N ALA A 78 -10.12 -15.40 8.61
CA ALA A 78 -10.36 -16.82 8.34
C ALA A 78 -10.64 -17.68 9.59
N GLY A 79 -10.69 -17.07 10.79
CA GLY A 79 -11.15 -17.74 12.02
C GLY A 79 -12.66 -18.08 11.96
N PRO A 80 -13.13 -19.08 12.72
CA PRO A 80 -14.51 -19.55 12.65
C PRO A 80 -15.51 -18.40 12.88
N GLU A 81 -16.56 -18.38 12.08
CA GLU A 81 -17.61 -17.37 12.05
C GLU A 81 -18.22 -17.15 13.44
N ASP A 82 -17.77 -16.11 14.14
CA ASP A 82 -18.52 -15.50 15.22
C ASP A 82 -18.64 -14.00 14.96
N THR A 83 -19.82 -13.66 14.44
CA THR A 83 -20.57 -12.44 14.71
C THR A 83 -19.97 -11.10 14.26
N SER A 84 -20.61 -10.53 13.23
CA SER A 84 -20.78 -9.09 13.01
C SER A 84 -19.53 -8.23 13.26
N LEU A 85 -18.71 -8.06 12.21
CA LEU A 85 -17.83 -6.90 12.09
C LEU A 85 -18.71 -5.63 11.97
N LYS A 86 -19.30 -5.21 13.08
CA LYS A 86 -19.70 -3.83 13.28
C LYS A 86 -18.40 -3.05 13.15
N ALA A 87 -18.25 -2.30 12.05
CA ALA A 87 -17.18 -1.34 11.90
C ALA A 87 -17.16 -0.51 13.19
N ILE A 88 -16.17 -0.75 14.05
CA ILE A 88 -15.89 0.13 15.17
C ILE A 88 -15.37 1.39 14.47
N PRO A 89 -16.14 2.50 14.42
CA PRO A 89 -15.55 3.73 13.95
C PRO A 89 -14.33 3.96 14.84
N ALA A 90 -13.18 4.26 14.24
CA ALA A 90 -12.03 4.69 15.00
C ALA A 90 -12.49 5.84 15.90
N SER A 91 -12.68 5.57 17.19
CA SER A 91 -12.98 6.64 18.14
C SER A 91 -11.78 7.58 18.05
N SER A 92 -12.07 8.83 17.68
CA SER A 92 -11.10 9.91 17.68
C SER A 92 -10.77 10.39 19.09
N GLU A 93 -11.15 9.65 20.13
CA GLU A 93 -10.74 9.95 21.50
C GLU A 93 -9.24 9.75 21.65
N GLY A 94 -8.53 10.87 21.64
CA GLY A 94 -7.19 10.96 22.21
C GLY A 94 -6.06 11.33 21.25
N ARG A 95 -6.34 11.80 20.03
CA ARG A 95 -5.28 12.28 19.11
C ARG A 95 -5.35 13.77 18.78
N GLY A 96 -5.76 14.57 19.75
CA GLY A 96 -5.70 16.02 19.67
C GLY A 96 -5.56 16.65 21.06
N THR A 97 -4.73 17.68 21.17
CA THR A 97 -4.70 18.61 22.32
C THR A 97 -5.86 19.59 22.31
N LEU A 98 -6.78 19.44 21.35
CA LEU A 98 -7.89 20.35 21.13
C LEU A 98 -9.01 20.01 22.11
N SER A 99 -9.43 21.00 22.88
CA SER A 99 -10.60 20.94 23.73
C SER A 99 -11.87 20.96 22.86
N PRO A 100 -13.02 20.49 23.36
CA PRO A 100 -14.29 20.56 22.63
C PRO A 100 -14.68 21.97 22.16
N ARG A 101 -14.20 23.02 22.85
CA ARG A 101 -14.42 24.43 22.47
C ARG A 101 -13.61 24.85 21.24
N ASP A 102 -12.44 24.25 21.03
CA ASP A 102 -11.57 24.58 19.88
C ASP A 102 -12.12 24.03 18.56
N LEU A 103 -13.14 23.17 18.63
CA LEU A 103 -13.84 22.60 17.47
C LEU A 103 -15.09 23.41 17.09
N GLU A 104 -15.45 24.43 17.87
CA GLU A 104 -16.56 25.30 17.53
C GLU A 104 -16.14 26.23 16.39
N PRO A 105 -16.89 26.28 15.28
CA PRO A 105 -16.55 27.17 14.17
C PRO A 105 -16.78 28.64 14.54
N ASP A 106 -15.69 29.37 14.81
CA ASP A 106 -15.68 30.80 15.15
C ASP A 106 -16.44 31.72 14.16
N TRP A 107 -16.65 31.26 12.92
CA TRP A 107 -17.35 32.02 11.88
C TRP A 107 -18.89 31.99 12.01
N ARG A 108 -19.47 31.21 12.92
CA ARG A 108 -20.94 31.11 13.04
C ARG A 108 -21.61 32.27 13.78
N GLY A 109 -20.83 33.18 14.38
CA GLY A 109 -21.34 34.33 15.13
C GLY A 109 -22.06 33.92 16.42
N ALA A 110 -22.11 34.82 17.40
CA ALA A 110 -22.86 34.56 18.64
C ALA A 110 -24.36 34.44 18.33
N PRO A 111 -25.11 33.53 19.00
CA PRO A 111 -26.56 33.50 18.90
C PRO A 111 -27.11 34.86 19.31
N GLN A 112 -27.81 35.55 18.39
CA GLN A 112 -28.56 36.74 18.78
C GLN A 112 -29.74 36.31 19.65
N GLU A 113 -29.72 36.66 20.92
CA GLU A 113 -30.92 36.66 21.75
C GLU A 113 -31.96 37.59 21.11
N HIS A 114 -32.97 37.02 20.48
CA HIS A 114 -34.17 37.76 20.11
C HIS A 114 -34.94 38.05 21.41
N GLY A 115 -34.76 39.28 21.92
CA GLY A 115 -35.60 39.85 22.96
C GLY A 115 -37.04 40.01 22.48
N ILE A 116 -37.98 39.72 23.39
CA ILE A 116 -39.44 39.77 23.24
C ILE A 116 -39.92 41.19 22.92
#